data_AF-A0A7Z8RFR0-F1
#
_entry.id   AF-A0A7Z8RFR0-F1
#
_cell.length_a   1.000
_cell.length_b   1.000
_cell.length_c   1.000
_cell.angle_alpha   90.00
_cell.angle_beta   90.00
_cell.angle_gamma   90.00
#
_symmetry.space_group_name_H-M   'P 1'
#
loop_
_entity.id
_entity.type
_entity.pdbx_description
1 polymer ?
#
loop_
_entity_poly.entity_id
_entity_poly.type
_entity_poly.pdbx_seq_one_letter_code
_entity_poly.pdbx_strand_id
1 'polypeptide(L)'
;MRILRSKTTCVAIGANIIFCIALYIYYILDEKYINITPGGTSDEDIYRNFIYLSFALIIPLVISIVFSIIALYKEDTSSKILFSNLLFSMIFLTLCIISFVCTIVLDF
;
A
#
# COMPACT_ATOMS: atom_id res chain seq x y z
N MET A 1 -26.81 1.79 2.86
CA MET A 1 -25.45 1.27 3.10
C MET A 1 -25.25 1.04 4.61
N ARG A 2 -25.24 -0.22 5.09
CA ARG A 2 -25.06 -0.54 6.53
C ARG A 2 -23.60 -0.76 6.95
N ILE A 3 -22.67 -0.83 6.00
CA ILE A 3 -21.25 -1.22 6.21
C ILE A 3 -20.43 -0.09 6.86
N LEU A 4 -20.81 1.17 6.67
CA LEU A 4 -20.06 2.36 7.14
C LEU A 4 -20.45 2.84 8.55
N ARG A 5 -21.19 2.03 9.32
CA ARG A 5 -21.73 2.48 10.62
C ARG A 5 -20.65 2.66 11.70
N SER A 6 -19.51 2.01 11.51
CA SER A 6 -18.36 2.05 12.41
C SER A 6 -17.23 2.89 11.84
N LYS A 7 -16.76 3.87 12.62
CA LYS A 7 -15.64 4.75 12.24
C LYS A 7 -14.39 3.95 11.90
N THR A 8 -14.11 2.85 12.60
CA THR A 8 -12.92 2.02 12.37
C THR A 8 -13.02 1.26 11.05
N THR A 9 -14.20 0.73 10.72
CA THR A 9 -14.43 0.07 9.43
C THR A 9 -14.28 1.05 8.27
N CYS A 10 -14.80 2.28 8.41
CA CYS A 10 -14.63 3.33 7.41
C CYS A 10 -13.16 3.69 7.19
N VAL A 11 -12.38 3.85 8.27
CA VAL A 11 -10.95 4.17 8.18
C VAL A 11 -10.17 3.03 7.53
N ALA A 12 -10.46 1.77 7.90
CA ALA A 12 -9.81 0.61 7.30
C ALA A 12 -10.01 0.54 5.78
N ILE A 13 -11.27 0.64 5.33
CA ILE A 13 -11.60 0.59 3.90
C ILE A 13 -11.04 1.83 3.18
N GLY A 14 -11.18 3.01 3.78
CA GLY A 14 -10.67 4.27 3.21
C GLY A 14 -9.16 4.25 3.01
N ALA A 15 -8.40 3.76 3.98
CA ALA A 15 -6.95 3.64 3.88
C ALA A 15 -6.54 2.68 2.74
N ASN A 16 -7.28 1.58 2.56
CA ASN A 16 -7.01 0.64 1.47
C ASN A 16 -7.35 1.23 0.09
N ILE A 17 -8.40 2.05 -0.01
CA ILE A 17 -8.71 2.81 -1.23
C ILE A 17 -7.59 3.81 -1.56
N ILE A 18 -7.10 4.55 -0.56
CA ILE A 18 -5.98 5.49 -0.73
C ILE A 18 -4.73 4.74 -1.22
N PHE A 19 -4.43 3.58 -0.63
CA PHE A 19 -3.36 2.71 -1.11
C PHE A 19 -3.55 2.35 -2.59
N CYS A 20 -4.71 1.86 -2.98
CA CYS A 20 -4.98 1.45 -4.36
C CYS A 20 -4.82 2.63 -5.35
N ILE A 21 -5.27 3.83 -4.97
CA ILE A 21 -5.08 5.04 -5.79
C ILE A 21 -3.60 5.37 -5.92
N ALA A 22 -2.85 5.34 -4.82
CA ALA A 22 -1.42 5.62 -4.83
C ALA A 22 -0.65 4.59 -5.69
N LEU A 23 -1.00 3.30 -5.58
CA LEU A 23 -0.42 2.24 -6.38
C LEU A 23 -0.73 2.42 -7.87
N TYR A 24 -1.96 2.81 -8.22
CA TYR A 24 -2.35 3.08 -9.60
C TYR A 24 -1.61 4.28 -10.20
N ILE A 25 -1.48 5.37 -9.43
CA ILE A 25 -0.69 6.54 -9.85
C ILE A 25 0.77 6.13 -10.05
N TYR A 26 1.35 5.36 -9.12
CA TYR A 26 2.71 4.85 -9.26
C TYR A 26 2.87 4.04 -10.55
N TYR A 27 1.99 3.08 -10.80
CA TYR A 27 2.02 2.25 -12.00
C TYR A 27 1.98 3.08 -13.29
N ILE A 28 1.10 4.09 -13.37
CA ILE A 28 1.01 4.98 -14.54
C ILE A 28 2.27 5.82 -14.71
N LEU A 29 2.82 6.34 -13.61
CA LEU A 29 4.01 7.16 -13.67
C LEU A 29 5.21 6.32 -14.08
N ASP A 30 5.38 5.13 -13.51
CA ASP A 30 6.44 4.19 -13.86
C ASP A 30 6.38 3.82 -15.35
N GLU A 31 5.21 3.45 -15.89
CA GLU A 31 5.05 3.20 -17.34
C GLU A 31 5.43 4.40 -18.22
N LYS A 32 5.19 5.63 -17.76
CA LYS A 32 5.56 6.86 -18.48
C LYS A 32 7.03 7.23 -18.33
N TYR A 33 7.68 6.87 -17.23
CA TYR A 33 9.10 7.18 -16.99
C TYR A 33 10.05 6.09 -17.50
N ILE A 34 9.60 4.85 -17.65
CA ILE A 34 10.40 3.76 -18.26
C ILE A 34 10.73 4.04 -19.73
N ASN A 35 10.00 4.93 -20.42
CA ASN A 35 10.19 5.22 -21.85
C ASN A 35 10.79 6.59 -22.18
N ILE A 36 11.25 7.35 -21.17
CA ILE A 36 11.92 8.63 -21.41
C ILE A 36 13.32 8.55 -20.82
N THR A 37 14.29 8.40 -21.73
CA THR A 37 15.75 8.57 -21.63
C THR A 37 16.64 7.35 -21.34
N PRO A 38 17.39 6.83 -22.35
CA PRO A 38 18.60 6.07 -22.11
C PRO A 38 19.71 7.06 -21.74
N GLY A 39 19.93 7.28 -20.43
CA GLY A 39 21.06 8.07 -19.97
C GLY A 39 20.78 8.83 -18.68
N GLY A 40 21.09 8.20 -17.54
CA GLY A 40 21.36 8.88 -16.27
C GLY A 40 20.23 8.76 -15.24
N THR A 41 20.16 7.63 -14.55
CA THR A 41 19.55 7.55 -13.22
C THR A 41 20.69 7.77 -12.21
N SER A 42 20.83 8.97 -11.65
CA SER A 42 21.69 9.14 -10.50
C SER A 42 21.10 8.35 -9.32
N ASP A 43 21.95 7.79 -8.47
CA ASP A 43 21.52 7.05 -7.26
C ASP A 43 20.57 7.88 -6.36
N GLU A 44 20.64 9.21 -6.45
CA GLU A 44 19.76 10.15 -5.74
C GLU A 44 18.31 10.10 -6.21
N ASP A 45 18.04 9.87 -7.50
CA ASP A 45 16.66 9.78 -8.02
C ASP A 45 16.02 8.44 -7.63
N ILE A 46 16.82 7.37 -7.56
CA ILE A 46 16.39 6.05 -7.07
C ILE A 46 16.01 6.15 -5.59
N TYR A 47 16.86 6.79 -4.77
CA TYR A 47 16.62 6.95 -3.34
C TYR A 47 15.39 7.84 -3.03
N ARG A 48 15.17 8.90 -3.83
CA ARG A 48 14.02 9.80 -3.66
C ARG A 48 12.71 9.10 -4.04
N ASN A 49 12.70 8.34 -5.14
CA ASN A 49 11.54 7.51 -5.52
C ASN A 49 11.28 6.43 -4.46
N PHE A 50 12.32 5.83 -3.90
CA PHE A 50 12.20 4.83 -2.85
C PHE A 50 11.54 5.35 -1.56
N ILE A 51 11.97 6.53 -1.07
CA ILE A 51 11.35 7.16 0.11
C ILE A 51 9.89 7.50 -0.19
N TYR A 52 9.60 8.10 -1.34
CA TYR A 52 8.24 8.48 -1.70
C TYR A 52 7.31 7.26 -1.78
N LEU A 53 7.78 6.17 -2.40
CA LEU A 53 7.05 4.92 -2.51
C LEU A 53 6.74 4.32 -1.14
N SER A 54 7.75 4.29 -0.26
CA SER A 54 7.63 3.75 1.08
C SER A 54 6.60 4.53 1.91
N PHE A 55 6.65 5.87 1.88
CA PHE A 55 5.67 6.69 2.61
C PHE A 55 4.27 6.64 1.99
N ALA A 56 4.15 6.71 0.67
CA ALA A 56 2.86 6.78 -0.02
C ALA A 56 2.12 5.43 -0.07
N LEU A 57 2.83 4.30 -0.07
CA LEU A 57 2.22 2.96 -0.16
C LEU A 57 2.17 2.23 1.17
N ILE A 58 3.24 2.25 1.98
CA ILE A 58 3.30 1.45 3.21
C ILE A 58 2.41 2.04 4.30
N ILE A 59 2.37 3.38 4.45
CA ILE A 59 1.58 4.01 5.51
C ILE A 59 0.08 3.71 5.36
N PRO A 60 -0.57 3.91 4.20
CA PRO A 60 -1.97 3.55 4.03
C PRO A 60 -2.23 2.06 4.25
N LEU A 61 -1.28 1.19 3.88
CA LEU A 61 -1.36 -0.25 4.13
C LEU A 61 -1.38 -0.60 5.62
N VAL A 62 -0.44 -0.05 6.38
CA VAL A 62 -0.32 -0.30 7.82
C VAL A 62 -1.57 0.23 8.54
N ILE A 63 -2.05 1.41 8.15
CA ILE A 63 -3.31 1.96 8.69
C ILE A 63 -4.48 1.01 8.39
N SER A 64 -4.60 0.54 7.13
CA SER A 64 -5.65 -0.41 6.74
C SER A 64 -5.61 -1.68 7.59
N ILE A 65 -4.43 -2.26 7.81
CA ILE A 65 -4.22 -3.47 8.64
C ILE A 65 -4.65 -3.22 10.08
N VAL A 66 -4.10 -2.19 10.73
CA VAL A 66 -4.36 -1.88 12.14
C VAL A 66 -5.85 -1.63 12.38
N PHE A 67 -6.48 -0.81 11.56
CA PHE A 67 -7.90 -0.51 11.72
C PHE A 67 -8.80 -1.70 11.36
N SER A 68 -8.39 -2.57 10.43
CA SER A 68 -9.12 -3.81 10.13
C SER A 68 -9.10 -4.77 11.33
N ILE A 69 -7.95 -4.94 11.98
CA ILE A 69 -7.81 -5.79 13.18
C ILE A 69 -8.65 -5.23 14.33
N ILE A 70 -8.57 -3.92 14.59
CA ILE A 70 -9.36 -3.26 15.65
C ILE A 70 -10.86 -3.43 15.41
N ALA A 71 -11.32 -3.26 14.17
CA ALA A 71 -12.73 -3.42 13.83
C ALA A 71 -13.18 -4.89 13.94
N LEU A 72 -12.36 -5.85 13.50
CA LEU A 72 -12.63 -7.28 13.67
C LEU A 72 -12.73 -7.69 15.15
N TYR A 73 -11.86 -7.16 16.00
CA TYR A 73 -11.86 -7.43 17.43
C TYR A 73 -13.09 -6.85 18.16
N LYS A 74 -13.67 -5.76 17.62
CA LYS A 74 -14.88 -5.12 18.17
C LYS A 74 -16.19 -5.75 17.70
N GLU A 75 -16.14 -6.96 17.11
CA GLU A 75 -17.30 -7.67 16.56
C GLU A 75 -18.15 -6.79 15.62
N ASP A 76 -17.50 -6.02 14.75
CA ASP A 76 -18.22 -5.20 13.79
C ASP A 76 -19.05 -6.08 12.83
N THR A 77 -20.28 -5.64 12.55
CA THR A 77 -21.27 -6.36 11.71
C THR A 77 -20.83 -6.66 10.27
N SER A 78 -19.61 -6.30 9.87
CA SER A 78 -19.04 -6.43 8.53
C SER A 78 -17.74 -7.26 8.48
N SER A 79 -17.61 -8.24 9.38
CA SER A 79 -16.41 -9.09 9.54
C SER A 79 -15.85 -9.68 8.24
N LYS A 80 -16.69 -10.14 7.30
CA LYS A 80 -16.23 -10.68 6.00
C LYS A 80 -15.48 -9.65 5.15
N ILE A 81 -15.99 -8.42 5.08
CA ILE A 81 -15.38 -7.34 4.28
C ILE A 81 -14.05 -6.92 4.92
N LEU A 82 -14.04 -6.77 6.23
CA LEU A 82 -12.85 -6.44 7.01
C LEU A 82 -11.77 -7.51 6.91
N PHE A 83 -12.15 -8.78 6.95
CA PHE A 83 -11.21 -9.89 6.77
C PHE A 83 -10.60 -9.88 5.36
N SER A 84 -11.43 -9.67 4.33
CA SER A 84 -10.93 -9.51 2.95
C SER A 84 -10.01 -8.30 2.80
N ASN A 85 -10.35 -7.17 3.44
CA ASN A 85 -9.55 -5.95 3.44
C ASN A 85 -8.19 -6.19 4.11
N LEU A 86 -8.18 -6.87 5.26
CA LEU A 86 -6.97 -7.25 5.99
C LEU A 86 -6.09 -8.18 5.15
N LEU A 87 -6.66 -9.24 4.58
CA LEU A 87 -5.93 -10.22 3.78
C LEU A 87 -5.30 -9.56 2.54
N PHE A 88 -6.05 -8.70 1.86
CA PHE A 88 -5.54 -7.89 0.75
C PHE A 88 -4.34 -7.03 1.19
N SER A 89 -4.49 -6.24 2.27
CA SER A 89 -3.40 -5.39 2.74
C SER A 89 -2.18 -6.20 3.19
N MET A 90 -2.36 -7.37 3.81
CA MET A 90 -1.22 -8.24 4.21
C MET A 90 -0.46 -8.82 3.01
N ILE A 91 -1.16 -9.20 1.92
CA ILE A 91 -0.52 -9.66 0.68
C ILE A 91 0.35 -8.54 0.10
N PHE A 92 -0.20 -7.33 -0.04
CA PHE A 92 0.56 -6.21 -0.59
C PHE A 92 1.73 -5.80 0.31
N LEU A 93 1.60 -5.91 1.64
CA LEU A 93 2.69 -5.62 2.56
C LEU A 93 3.86 -6.60 2.32
N THR A 94 3.51 -7.87 2.19
CA THR A 94 4.47 -8.95 1.95
C THR A 94 5.17 -8.74 0.62
N LEU A 95 4.44 -8.39 -0.44
CA LEU A 95 5.02 -8.07 -1.75
C LEU A 95 5.96 -6.86 -1.69
N CYS A 96 5.58 -5.79 -1.00
CA CYS A 96 6.45 -4.62 -0.82
C CYS A 96 7.74 -4.98 -0.07
N ILE A 97 7.65 -5.77 1.01
CA ILE A 97 8.83 -6.20 1.77
C ILE A 97 9.73 -7.10 0.92
N ILE A 98 9.16 -8.09 0.21
CA ILE A 98 9.93 -8.98 -0.66
C ILE A 98 10.63 -8.17 -1.75
N SER A 99 9.92 -7.26 -2.42
CA SER A 99 10.50 -6.40 -3.44
C SER A 99 11.66 -5.57 -2.87
N PHE A 100 11.48 -5.01 -1.67
CA PHE A 100 12.52 -4.23 -1.00
C PHE A 100 13.77 -5.06 -0.69
N VAL A 101 13.60 -6.26 -0.13
CA VAL A 101 14.72 -7.17 0.16
C VAL A 101 15.42 -7.60 -1.12
N CYS A 102 14.67 -7.92 -2.18
CA CYS A 102 15.25 -8.27 -3.48
C CYS A 102 16.08 -7.13 -4.06
N THR A 103 15.60 -5.89 -4.03
CA THR A 103 16.37 -4.72 -4.50
C THR A 103 17.68 -4.59 -3.72
N ILE A 104 17.65 -4.64 -2.39
CA ILE A 104 18.88 -4.52 -1.58
C ILE A 104 19.87 -5.66 -1.86
N VAL A 105 19.39 -6.89 -2.00
CA VAL A 105 20.25 -8.08 -2.17
C VAL A 105 20.81 -8.20 -3.59
N LEU A 106 20.07 -7.75 -4.60
CA LEU A 106 20.50 -7.86 -6.00
C LEU A 106 21.31 -6.64 -6.49
N ASP A 107 21.21 -5.48 -5.83
CA ASP A 107 22.03 -4.29 -6.13
C ASP A 107 23.39 -4.27 -5.38
N PHE A 108 23.70 -5.31 -4.58
CA PHE A 108 25.00 -5.53 -3.91
C PHE A 108 25.78 -6.69 -4.53
#